data_AF-A0A1F6BY55-F1
#
_entry.id   AF-A0A1F6BY55-F1
#
_cell.length_a   1.000
_cell.length_b   1.000
_cell.length_c   1.000
_cell.angle_alpha   90.00
_cell.angle_beta   90.00
_cell.angle_gamma   90.00
#
_symmetry.space_group_name_H-M   'P 1'
#
loop_
_entity.id
_entity.type
_entity.pdbx_description
1 polymer ?
#
loop_
_entity_poly.entity_id
_entity_poly.type
_entity_poly.pdbx_seq_one_letter_code
_entity_poly.pdbx_strand_id
1 'polypeptide(L)'
;MGWYHSPEMPRFFGVCLFFNNSLQEGHVMGNNKRDRQAMRKVSPTAVCILGVLEAYEQGEFVALPELCIALQTEPTFVAFSCLSGDGLVQELDLNLGAFFKKRAIEITRRFFTELRANSCRDFPLVVFLDDCEPCRVWQWNVFQDDMTAWCRMMLEDARDWIPAEWSVRLWSEIESELSFSYEQALFEVRGDSHALLLYRLAEYMRRFPNKKLVGDVNEAIRRRVAQYALQGAVLEKVFPHAILLQTEAPWSVKDLLYDTMRQTPLPIVHLYPERR
;
A
#
# COMPACT_ATOMS: atom_id res chain seq x y z
N MET A 1 -52.05 17.30 35.44
CA MET A 1 -50.88 18.14 35.79
C MET A 1 -49.76 17.20 36.20
N GLY A 2 -48.71 17.12 35.40
CA GLY A 2 -47.57 16.24 35.63
C GLY A 2 -46.69 16.30 34.39
N TRP A 3 -45.59 17.04 34.52
CA TRP A 3 -44.81 17.60 33.44
C TRP A 3 -43.91 16.57 32.76
N TYR A 4 -43.79 16.70 31.44
CA TYR A 4 -42.85 16.00 30.58
C TYR A 4 -41.41 16.36 30.95
N HIS A 5 -40.59 15.36 31.31
CA HIS A 5 -39.13 15.48 31.24
C HIS A 5 -38.65 14.90 29.92
N SER A 6 -38.37 15.80 28.97
CA SER A 6 -37.63 15.50 27.76
C SER A 6 -36.13 15.47 28.10
N PRO A 7 -35.37 14.42 27.75
CA PRO A 7 -33.93 14.43 27.93
C PRO A 7 -33.28 15.34 26.89
N GLU A 8 -32.48 16.28 27.38
CA GLU A 8 -31.73 17.25 26.60
C GLU A 8 -30.76 16.54 25.63
N MET A 9 -30.90 16.82 24.34
CA MET A 9 -29.86 16.52 23.35
C MET A 9 -28.64 17.42 23.62
N PRO A 10 -27.42 16.87 23.66
CA PRO A 10 -26.22 17.70 23.68
C PRO A 10 -26.13 18.50 22.38
N ARG A 11 -26.10 19.83 22.53
CA ARG A 11 -25.84 20.79 21.46
C ARG A 11 -24.41 20.58 20.97
N PHE A 12 -24.24 19.99 19.79
CA PHE A 12 -22.98 20.04 19.05
C PHE A 12 -22.75 21.48 18.57
N PHE A 13 -22.12 22.28 19.42
CA PHE A 13 -21.58 23.58 19.04
C PHE A 13 -20.25 23.40 18.30
N GLY A 14 -20.25 23.79 17.02
CA GLY A 14 -19.16 24.48 16.35
C GLY A 14 -17.73 23.92 16.46
N VAL A 15 -17.37 23.04 15.52
CA VAL A 15 -15.97 22.95 15.02
C VAL A 15 -15.98 23.04 13.49
N CYS A 16 -16.56 24.13 12.98
CA CYS A 16 -16.23 24.67 11.67
C CYS A 16 -15.83 26.10 11.94
N LEU A 17 -14.51 26.40 11.89
CA LEU A 17 -13.86 27.71 11.71
C LEU A 17 -12.51 27.76 12.43
N PHE A 18 -11.55 26.91 12.05
CA PHE A 18 -10.11 27.17 12.24
C PHE A 18 -9.29 26.50 11.12
N PHE A 19 -9.66 26.76 9.87
CA PHE A 19 -8.78 26.46 8.73
C PHE A 19 -8.68 27.71 7.88
N ASN A 20 -7.84 28.65 8.30
CA ASN A 20 -7.39 29.69 7.36
C ASN A 20 -6.04 30.34 7.66
N ASN A 21 -5.18 29.77 8.51
CA ASN A 21 -3.83 30.34 8.73
C ASN A 21 -2.70 29.36 9.11
N SER A 22 -2.91 28.05 9.12
CA SER A 22 -1.87 27.07 9.50
C SER A 22 -1.26 26.27 8.34
N LEU A 23 -1.71 26.45 7.10
CA LEU A 23 -1.14 25.80 5.91
C LEU A 23 0.18 26.44 5.42
N GLN A 24 0.80 27.33 6.20
CA GLN A 24 2.01 28.04 5.75
C GLN A 24 3.33 27.58 6.35
N GLU A 25 3.38 26.90 7.50
CA GLU A 25 4.67 26.54 8.08
C GLU A 25 4.59 25.19 8.82
N GLY A 26 5.02 24.11 8.14
CA GLY A 26 5.20 22.79 8.75
C GLY A 26 5.14 21.65 7.73
N HIS A 27 6.30 21.30 7.15
CA HIS A 27 6.57 20.14 6.30
C HIS A 27 5.86 20.00 4.92
N VAL A 28 6.63 20.38 3.89
CA VAL A 28 6.72 19.84 2.51
C VAL A 28 5.40 19.39 1.84
N MET A 29 4.47 20.32 1.63
CA MET A 29 3.37 20.12 0.68
C MET A 29 3.74 20.68 -0.70
N GLY A 30 4.06 19.78 -1.64
CA GLY A 30 4.06 20.00 -3.09
C GLY A 30 4.80 21.23 -3.60
N ASN A 31 6.12 21.10 -3.82
CA ASN A 31 6.94 22.20 -4.34
C ASN A 31 6.64 22.58 -5.80
N ASN A 32 5.85 21.78 -6.53
CA ASN A 32 5.60 21.98 -7.96
C ASN A 32 4.22 22.64 -8.24
N LYS A 33 4.05 23.19 -9.46
CA LYS A 33 2.81 23.87 -9.87
C LYS A 33 1.60 22.94 -9.92
N ARG A 34 1.80 21.66 -10.26
CA ARG A 34 0.74 20.66 -10.45
C ARG A 34 0.09 20.31 -9.10
N ASP A 35 0.90 20.11 -8.08
CA ASP A 35 0.46 19.79 -6.72
C ASP A 35 -0.40 20.92 -6.14
N ARG A 36 0.07 22.17 -6.25
CA ARG A 36 -0.68 23.34 -5.81
C ARG A 36 -2.01 23.50 -6.55
N GLN A 37 -2.09 23.08 -7.81
CA GLN A 37 -3.34 23.12 -8.57
C GLN A 37 -4.31 22.01 -8.13
N ALA A 38 -3.82 20.82 -7.84
CA ALA A 38 -4.64 19.72 -7.32
C ALA A 38 -5.24 20.08 -5.95
N MET A 39 -4.41 20.60 -5.04
CA MET A 39 -4.82 21.03 -3.70
C MET A 39 -5.83 22.18 -3.67
N ARG A 40 -5.92 22.99 -4.73
CA ARG A 40 -6.95 24.05 -4.82
C ARG A 40 -8.33 23.52 -5.19
N LYS A 41 -8.42 22.28 -5.68
CA LYS A 41 -9.65 21.67 -6.21
C LYS A 41 -10.23 20.61 -5.29
N VAL A 42 -9.54 20.25 -4.19
CA VAL A 42 -10.04 19.24 -3.26
C VAL A 42 -11.25 19.77 -2.48
N SER A 43 -12.22 18.90 -2.25
CA SER A 43 -13.39 19.20 -1.44
C SER A 43 -13.01 19.39 0.03
N PRO A 44 -13.83 20.08 0.85
CA PRO A 44 -13.58 20.20 2.30
C PRO A 44 -13.40 18.85 2.99
N THR A 45 -14.17 17.83 2.61
CA THR A 45 -14.04 16.47 3.14
C THR A 45 -12.68 15.85 2.76
N ALA A 46 -12.24 16.02 1.51
CA ALA A 46 -10.93 15.54 1.07
C ALA A 46 -9.78 16.25 1.80
N VAL A 47 -9.92 17.54 2.14
CA VAL A 47 -8.97 18.27 2.98
C VAL A 47 -8.88 17.67 4.39
N CYS A 48 -10.02 17.35 5.01
CA CYS A 48 -10.04 16.70 6.33
C CYS A 48 -9.35 15.33 6.28
N ILE A 49 -9.61 14.54 5.24
CA ILE A 49 -8.96 13.22 5.06
C ILE A 49 -7.45 13.40 4.85
N LEU A 50 -7.04 14.34 4.00
CA LEU A 50 -5.64 14.61 3.75
C LEU A 50 -4.89 15.02 5.01
N GLY A 51 -5.50 15.83 5.89
CA GLY A 51 -4.90 16.18 7.18
C GLY A 51 -4.63 14.96 8.07
N VAL A 52 -5.46 13.92 8.01
CA VAL A 52 -5.19 12.64 8.70
C VAL A 52 -4.04 11.89 8.01
N LEU A 53 -4.00 11.85 6.67
CA LEU A 53 -2.89 11.23 5.94
C LEU A 53 -1.56 11.90 6.31
N GLU A 54 -1.51 13.23 6.33
CA GLU A 54 -0.32 14.01 6.66
C GLU A 54 0.18 13.75 8.07
N ALA A 55 -0.74 13.59 9.04
CA ALA A 55 -0.38 13.30 10.42
C ALA A 55 0.29 11.92 10.61
N TYR A 56 0.03 10.98 9.70
CA TYR A 56 0.61 9.63 9.74
C TYR A 56 1.78 9.44 8.78
N GLU A 57 1.90 10.28 7.75
CA GLU A 57 2.94 10.21 6.73
C GLU A 57 4.34 10.30 7.37
N GLN A 58 5.17 9.30 7.10
CA GLN A 58 6.54 9.19 7.60
C GLN A 58 7.60 9.57 6.55
N GLY A 59 7.18 9.83 5.30
CA GLY A 59 8.02 10.26 4.19
C GLY A 59 7.39 11.44 3.46
N GLU A 60 7.13 11.28 2.16
CA GLU A 60 6.44 12.27 1.32
C GLU A 60 5.33 11.56 0.54
N PHE A 61 4.24 12.28 0.24
CA PHE A 61 3.20 11.74 -0.64
C PHE A 61 3.73 11.52 -2.05
N VAL A 62 3.54 10.31 -2.55
CA VAL A 62 3.75 10.00 -3.98
C VAL A 62 2.46 10.30 -4.74
N ALA A 63 2.60 10.96 -5.89
CA ALA A 63 1.48 11.27 -6.78
C ALA A 63 0.35 12.08 -6.12
N LEU A 64 0.69 13.21 -5.46
CA LEU A 64 -0.27 14.07 -4.77
C LEU A 64 -1.48 14.50 -5.64
N PRO A 65 -1.34 14.83 -6.94
CA PRO A 65 -2.50 15.12 -7.77
C PRO A 65 -3.48 13.96 -7.89
N GLU A 66 -2.98 12.75 -8.08
CA GLU A 66 -3.75 11.52 -8.16
C GLU A 66 -4.37 11.17 -6.79
N LEU A 67 -3.64 11.40 -5.69
CA LEU A 67 -4.16 11.27 -4.32
C LEU A 67 -5.37 12.19 -4.12
N CYS A 68 -5.25 13.47 -4.50
CA CYS A 68 -6.34 14.44 -4.40
C CYS A 68 -7.58 14.03 -5.21
N ILE A 69 -7.39 13.36 -6.34
CA ILE A 69 -8.49 12.81 -7.15
C ILE A 69 -9.12 11.62 -6.43
N ALA A 70 -8.33 10.67 -5.97
CA ALA A 70 -8.80 9.47 -5.26
C ALA A 70 -9.62 9.83 -4.01
N LEU A 71 -9.17 10.83 -3.23
CA LEU A 71 -9.89 11.31 -2.05
C LEU A 71 -11.28 11.89 -2.35
N GLN A 72 -11.55 12.27 -3.60
CA GLN A 72 -12.86 12.77 -4.02
C GLN A 72 -13.80 11.67 -4.53
N THR A 73 -13.28 10.47 -4.80
CA THR A 73 -14.00 9.37 -5.45
C THR A 73 -14.20 8.15 -4.55
N GLU A 74 -14.11 8.32 -3.23
CA GLU A 74 -14.21 7.26 -2.22
C GLU A 74 -13.13 6.17 -2.43
N PRO A 75 -11.89 6.45 -2.03
CA PRO A 75 -10.76 5.60 -2.36
C PRO A 75 -10.84 4.26 -1.63
N THR A 76 -10.28 3.23 -2.27
CA THR A 76 -9.94 1.98 -1.59
C THR A 76 -8.50 2.05 -1.14
N PHE A 77 -8.25 1.81 0.14
CA PHE A 77 -6.89 1.65 0.61
C PHE A 77 -6.42 0.23 0.33
N VAL A 78 -5.20 0.12 -0.18
CA VAL A 78 -4.58 -1.18 -0.47
C VAL A 78 -3.24 -1.29 0.25
N ALA A 79 -2.87 -2.49 0.65
CA ALA A 79 -1.56 -2.76 1.26
C ALA A 79 -1.06 -4.13 0.80
N PHE A 80 0.25 -4.29 0.65
CA PHE A 80 0.87 -5.60 0.45
C PHE A 80 1.49 -6.11 1.74
N SER A 81 1.37 -7.40 2.00
CA SER A 81 2.14 -8.09 3.04
C SER A 81 3.07 -9.09 2.38
N CYS A 82 4.37 -8.83 2.46
CA CYS A 82 5.38 -9.75 1.95
C CYS A 82 5.48 -10.96 2.87
N LEU A 83 5.54 -12.13 2.26
CA LEU A 83 5.79 -13.37 2.96
C LEU A 83 7.20 -13.37 3.59
N SER A 84 7.33 -14.14 4.67
CA SER A 84 8.61 -14.44 5.30
C SER A 84 8.88 -15.94 5.25
N GLY A 85 10.17 -16.27 5.20
CA GLY A 85 10.65 -17.64 5.15
C GLY A 85 12.17 -17.65 5.18
N ASP A 86 12.74 -18.83 5.07
CA ASP A 86 14.17 -19.00 4.85
C ASP A 86 14.43 -19.66 3.50
N GLY A 87 15.45 -19.18 2.78
CA GLY A 87 15.82 -19.73 1.48
C GLY A 87 16.61 -21.04 1.58
N LEU A 88 16.86 -21.56 2.78
CA LEU A 88 17.66 -22.76 3.00
C LEU A 88 16.79 -24.02 2.90
N VAL A 89 15.58 -23.99 3.48
CA VAL A 89 14.62 -25.09 3.43
C VAL A 89 13.44 -24.82 2.50
N GLN A 90 13.33 -23.63 1.91
CA GLN A 90 12.18 -23.21 1.07
C GLN A 90 10.84 -23.42 1.82
N GLU A 91 10.82 -23.07 3.10
CA GLU A 91 9.64 -23.11 3.96
C GLU A 91 9.20 -21.68 4.32
N LEU A 92 7.88 -21.46 4.31
CA LEU A 92 7.29 -20.22 4.80
C LEU A 92 7.27 -20.22 6.32
N ASP A 93 7.58 -19.06 6.91
CA ASP A 93 7.26 -18.86 8.32
C ASP A 93 5.74 -18.87 8.48
N LEU A 94 5.23 -19.44 9.58
CA LEU A 94 3.79 -19.46 9.90
C LEU A 94 3.28 -18.07 10.39
N ASN A 95 3.57 -17.01 9.64
CA ASN A 95 3.06 -15.67 9.86
C ASN A 95 2.71 -15.02 8.53
N LEU A 96 1.72 -14.11 8.54
CA LEU A 96 1.26 -13.43 7.33
C LEU A 96 2.18 -12.27 6.88
N GLY A 97 3.39 -12.17 7.41
CA GLY A 97 4.36 -11.14 7.05
C GLY A 97 4.31 -9.89 7.93
N ALA A 98 5.08 -8.88 7.51
CA ALA A 98 5.37 -7.72 8.34
C ALA A 98 4.17 -6.80 8.60
N PHE A 99 3.20 -6.74 7.68
CA PHE A 99 1.98 -5.95 7.85
C PHE A 99 1.11 -6.45 9.01
N PHE A 100 1.13 -7.75 9.26
CA PHE A 100 0.36 -8.40 10.31
C PHE A 100 1.08 -8.50 11.65
N LYS A 101 2.24 -7.85 11.79
CA LYS A 101 2.86 -7.68 13.11
C LYS A 101 1.98 -6.79 13.97
N LYS A 102 1.88 -7.10 15.28
CA LYS A 102 1.08 -6.36 16.27
C LYS A 102 1.15 -4.84 16.11
N ARG A 103 2.38 -4.28 16.05
CA ARG A 103 2.59 -2.83 15.90
C ARG A 103 2.01 -2.27 14.59
N ALA A 104 2.13 -2.99 13.47
CA ALA A 104 1.62 -2.53 12.19
C ALA A 104 0.08 -2.57 12.16
N ILE A 105 -0.52 -3.60 12.77
CA ILE A 105 -1.96 -3.68 12.98
C ILE A 105 -2.45 -2.51 13.84
N GLU A 106 -1.80 -2.23 14.97
CA GLU A 106 -2.16 -1.12 15.86
C GLU A 106 -2.10 0.24 15.16
N ILE A 107 -1.02 0.53 14.43
CA ILE A 107 -0.87 1.77 13.66
C ILE A 107 -1.99 1.89 12.63
N THR A 108 -2.23 0.84 11.84
CA THR A 108 -3.24 0.85 10.78
C THR A 108 -4.64 1.03 11.36
N ARG A 109 -4.99 0.32 12.43
CA ARG A 109 -6.32 0.46 13.07
C ARG A 109 -6.52 1.88 13.62
N ARG A 110 -5.49 2.47 14.23
CA ARG A 110 -5.55 3.84 14.72
C ARG A 110 -5.75 4.83 13.58
N PHE A 111 -5.00 4.66 12.48
CA PHE A 111 -5.15 5.45 11.27
C PHE A 111 -6.58 5.41 10.71
N PHE A 112 -7.17 4.21 10.52
CA PHE A 112 -8.56 4.10 10.03
C PHE A 112 -9.60 4.62 11.03
N THR A 113 -9.34 4.53 12.33
CA THR A 113 -10.19 5.12 13.37
C THR A 113 -10.22 6.65 13.24
N GLU A 114 -9.06 7.27 13.05
CA GLU A 114 -8.95 8.73 12.87
C GLU A 114 -9.54 9.18 11.52
N LEU A 115 -9.37 8.40 10.45
CA LEU A 115 -10.04 8.66 9.16
C LEU A 115 -11.56 8.67 9.32
N ARG A 116 -12.12 7.66 9.99
CA ARG A 116 -13.56 7.56 10.25
C ARG A 116 -14.06 8.75 11.06
N ALA A 117 -13.33 9.13 12.10
CA ALA A 117 -13.69 10.26 12.97
C ALA A 117 -13.71 11.61 12.23
N ASN A 118 -12.81 11.83 11.25
CA ASN A 118 -12.68 13.10 10.55
C ASN A 118 -13.50 13.20 9.25
N SER A 119 -13.88 12.06 8.66
CA SER A 119 -14.63 12.03 7.41
C SER A 119 -16.10 11.62 7.56
N CYS A 120 -16.47 11.07 8.73
CA CYS A 120 -17.73 10.38 8.96
C CYS A 120 -18.01 9.27 7.93
N ARG A 121 -16.96 8.65 7.38
CA ARG A 121 -17.03 7.59 6.37
C ARG A 121 -16.16 6.40 6.74
N ASP A 122 -16.58 5.25 6.24
CA ASP A 122 -15.78 4.03 6.26
C ASP A 122 -15.03 3.89 4.94
N PHE A 123 -13.72 3.64 5.04
CA PHE A 123 -12.89 3.36 3.89
C PHE A 123 -12.49 1.88 3.90
N PRO A 124 -12.67 1.16 2.78
CA PRO A 124 -12.25 -0.23 2.70
C PRO A 124 -10.73 -0.32 2.70
N LEU A 125 -10.21 -1.32 3.40
CA LEU A 125 -8.82 -1.76 3.31
C LEU A 125 -8.77 -3.15 2.71
N VAL A 126 -8.04 -3.28 1.60
CA VAL A 126 -7.69 -4.57 0.99
C VAL A 126 -6.20 -4.85 1.24
N VAL A 127 -5.90 -5.98 1.84
CA VAL A 127 -4.53 -6.43 2.10
C VAL A 127 -4.22 -7.61 1.19
N PHE A 128 -3.22 -7.47 0.34
CA PHE A 128 -2.75 -8.54 -0.51
C PHE A 128 -1.63 -9.31 0.16
N LEU A 129 -1.79 -10.62 0.28
CA LEU A 129 -0.71 -11.53 0.60
C LEU A 129 -0.05 -11.96 -0.72
N ASP A 130 1.21 -11.60 -0.91
CA ASP A 130 1.91 -11.85 -2.18
C ASP A 130 2.45 -13.28 -2.26
N ASP A 131 1.54 -14.21 -2.57
CA ASP A 131 1.81 -15.64 -2.72
C ASP A 131 2.59 -15.99 -3.99
N CYS A 132 2.83 -15.02 -4.87
CA CYS A 132 3.65 -15.19 -6.06
C CYS A 132 5.13 -14.87 -5.84
N GLU A 133 5.45 -14.10 -4.78
CA GLU A 133 6.81 -13.66 -4.46
C GLU A 133 7.84 -14.82 -4.35
N PRO A 134 7.52 -15.96 -3.70
CA PRO A 134 8.48 -17.06 -3.53
C PRO A 134 8.95 -17.65 -4.85
N CYS A 135 8.00 -17.98 -5.74
CA CYS A 135 8.31 -18.57 -7.04
C CYS A 135 8.94 -17.55 -7.99
N ARG A 136 8.39 -16.33 -8.03
CA ARG A 136 8.80 -15.31 -8.99
C ARG A 136 10.12 -14.68 -8.65
N VAL A 137 10.31 -14.23 -7.41
CA VAL A 137 11.48 -13.44 -7.03
C VAL A 137 12.48 -14.23 -6.21
N TRP A 138 12.03 -15.05 -5.26
CA TRP A 138 12.96 -15.83 -4.45
C TRP A 138 13.55 -17.02 -5.21
N GLN A 139 12.95 -17.35 -6.36
CA GLN A 139 13.37 -18.43 -7.25
C GLN A 139 13.27 -19.79 -6.56
N TRP A 140 12.28 -19.95 -5.68
CA TRP A 140 11.99 -21.24 -5.08
C TRP A 140 11.47 -22.19 -6.14
N ASN A 141 11.89 -23.45 -6.06
CA ASN A 141 11.53 -24.47 -7.03
C ASN A 141 10.27 -25.22 -6.56
N VAL A 142 9.19 -24.46 -6.40
CA VAL A 142 7.87 -24.96 -5.97
C VAL A 142 6.82 -24.49 -6.98
N PHE A 143 5.77 -25.28 -7.20
CA PHE A 143 4.68 -24.86 -8.07
C PHE A 143 3.89 -23.71 -7.44
N GLN A 144 3.42 -22.78 -8.28
CA GLN A 144 2.63 -21.64 -7.81
C GLN A 144 1.35 -22.09 -7.10
N ASP A 145 0.68 -23.13 -7.59
CA ASP A 145 -0.55 -23.66 -6.99
C ASP A 145 -0.32 -24.17 -5.56
N ASP A 146 0.83 -24.80 -5.30
CA ASP A 146 1.21 -25.25 -3.96
C ASP A 146 1.44 -24.05 -3.02
N MET A 147 2.10 -22.98 -3.51
CA MET A 147 2.27 -21.74 -2.73
C MET A 147 0.95 -21.08 -2.40
N THR A 148 0.07 -20.96 -3.38
CA THR A 148 -1.27 -20.39 -3.21
C THR A 148 -2.07 -21.22 -2.20
N ALA A 149 -1.98 -22.56 -2.25
CA ALA A 149 -2.62 -23.45 -1.29
C ALA A 149 -2.08 -23.27 0.14
N TRP A 150 -0.76 -23.19 0.32
CA TRP A 150 -0.14 -22.95 1.64
C TRP A 150 -0.56 -21.60 2.22
N CYS A 151 -0.50 -20.54 1.41
CA CYS A 151 -0.93 -19.21 1.84
C CYS A 151 -2.42 -19.16 2.19
N ARG A 152 -3.27 -19.92 1.50
CA ARG A 152 -4.69 -20.05 1.86
C ARG A 152 -4.87 -20.68 3.25
N MET A 153 -4.15 -21.76 3.54
CA MET A 153 -4.17 -22.38 4.88
C MET A 153 -3.71 -21.39 5.96
N MET A 154 -2.64 -20.62 5.70
CA MET A 154 -2.16 -19.59 6.63
C MET A 154 -3.22 -18.51 6.89
N LEU A 155 -4.01 -18.12 5.89
CA LEU A 155 -5.11 -17.17 6.05
C LEU A 155 -6.28 -17.76 6.85
N GLU A 156 -6.60 -19.03 6.64
CA GLU A 156 -7.63 -19.76 7.40
C GLU A 156 -7.26 -19.85 8.88
N ASP A 157 -6.01 -20.24 9.18
CA ASP A 157 -5.48 -20.30 10.55
C ASP A 157 -5.42 -18.91 11.22
N ALA A 158 -5.28 -17.86 10.40
CA ALA A 158 -5.17 -16.49 10.88
C ALA A 158 -6.50 -15.76 11.09
N ARG A 159 -7.61 -16.36 10.64
CA ARG A 159 -8.91 -15.70 10.51
C ARG A 159 -9.38 -15.00 11.78
N ASP A 160 -9.16 -15.60 12.94
CA ASP A 160 -9.69 -15.11 14.22
C ASP A 160 -8.94 -13.88 14.76
N TRP A 161 -7.72 -13.61 14.29
CA TRP A 161 -6.93 -12.46 14.75
C TRP A 161 -6.75 -11.36 13.70
N ILE A 162 -7.08 -11.63 12.43
CA ILE A 162 -7.21 -10.59 11.41
C ILE A 162 -8.40 -9.68 11.75
N PRO A 163 -8.25 -8.34 11.74
CA PRO A 163 -9.39 -7.44 11.92
C PRO A 163 -10.50 -7.73 10.90
N ALA A 164 -11.73 -7.95 11.39
CA ALA A 164 -12.87 -8.39 10.57
C ALA A 164 -13.26 -7.37 9.48
N GLU A 165 -12.92 -6.10 9.69
CA GLU A 165 -13.13 -5.01 8.74
C GLU A 165 -12.13 -5.00 7.56
N TRP A 166 -11.08 -5.84 7.59
CA TRP A 166 -10.07 -5.91 6.52
C TRP A 166 -10.37 -7.03 5.55
N SER A 167 -10.28 -6.74 4.26
CA SER A 167 -10.37 -7.76 3.21
C SER A 167 -8.97 -8.26 2.88
N VAL A 168 -8.60 -9.47 3.32
CA VAL A 168 -7.31 -10.09 2.99
C VAL A 168 -7.48 -11.04 1.82
N ARG A 169 -6.68 -10.89 0.76
CA ARG A 169 -6.76 -11.69 -0.48
C ARG A 169 -5.38 -12.15 -0.93
N LEU A 170 -5.31 -13.27 -1.64
CA LEU A 170 -4.07 -13.72 -2.27
C LEU A 170 -3.83 -12.91 -3.55
N TRP A 171 -2.57 -12.58 -3.85
CA TRP A 171 -2.24 -11.77 -5.01
C TRP A 171 -2.55 -12.50 -6.32
N SER A 172 -2.24 -13.80 -6.40
CA SER A 172 -2.54 -14.64 -7.57
C SER A 172 -4.01 -14.60 -8.00
N GLU A 173 -4.93 -14.50 -7.04
CA GLU A 173 -6.37 -14.43 -7.30
C GLU A 173 -6.75 -13.14 -8.04
N ILE A 174 -6.14 -12.01 -7.67
CA ILE A 174 -6.42 -10.69 -8.24
C ILE A 174 -5.75 -10.51 -9.60
N GLU A 175 -4.51 -10.99 -9.71
CA GLU A 175 -3.76 -10.90 -10.96
C GLU A 175 -4.43 -11.69 -12.09
N SER A 176 -5.07 -12.83 -11.76
CA SER A 176 -5.75 -13.69 -12.73
C SER A 176 -6.91 -13.01 -13.48
N GLU A 177 -7.40 -11.87 -12.99
CA GLU A 177 -8.46 -11.10 -13.61
C GLU A 177 -8.00 -10.34 -14.88
N LEU A 178 -6.70 -10.36 -15.19
CA LEU A 178 -6.14 -9.61 -16.30
C LEU A 178 -5.61 -10.49 -17.43
N SER A 179 -5.74 -9.96 -18.65
CA SER A 179 -5.11 -10.53 -19.85
C SER A 179 -3.59 -10.31 -19.92
N PHE A 180 -3.03 -9.53 -18.99
CA PHE A 180 -1.63 -9.15 -18.98
C PHE A 180 -0.88 -9.99 -17.94
N SER A 181 0.16 -10.68 -18.37
CA SER A 181 0.87 -11.72 -17.61
C SER A 181 2.19 -11.22 -17.01
N TYR A 182 2.67 -11.94 -16.01
CA TYR A 182 3.99 -11.73 -15.43
C TYR A 182 5.13 -11.87 -16.43
N GLU A 183 5.03 -12.82 -17.35
CA GLU A 183 6.03 -13.06 -18.39
C GLU A 183 6.16 -11.85 -19.33
N GLN A 184 5.04 -11.18 -19.62
CA GLN A 184 5.05 -9.94 -20.38
C GLN A 184 5.70 -8.80 -19.59
N ALA A 185 5.38 -8.64 -18.30
CA ALA A 185 6.03 -7.66 -17.44
C ALA A 185 7.55 -7.89 -17.37
N LEU A 186 7.98 -9.15 -17.25
CA LEU A 186 9.39 -9.54 -17.22
C LEU A 186 10.10 -9.23 -18.54
N PHE A 187 9.42 -9.40 -19.68
CA PHE A 187 9.97 -9.04 -20.98
C PHE A 187 10.17 -7.52 -21.10
N GLU A 188 9.18 -6.71 -20.73
CA GLU A 188 9.25 -5.24 -20.78
C GLU A 188 10.37 -4.68 -19.90
N VAL A 189 10.51 -5.20 -18.68
CA VAL A 189 11.53 -4.74 -17.72
C VAL A 189 12.97 -5.02 -18.18
N ARG A 190 13.18 -5.91 -19.15
CA ARG A 190 14.52 -6.15 -19.75
C ARG A 190 15.00 -5.01 -20.65
N GLY A 191 14.13 -4.08 -21.04
CA GLY A 191 14.49 -2.92 -21.85
C GLY A 191 15.37 -1.89 -21.10
N ASP A 192 16.14 -1.10 -21.86
CA ASP A 192 17.10 -0.13 -21.34
C ASP A 192 16.44 1.00 -20.51
N SER A 193 15.15 1.26 -20.70
CA SER A 193 14.39 2.28 -19.97
C SER A 193 14.37 2.07 -18.45
N HIS A 194 14.63 0.84 -17.99
CA HIS A 194 14.59 0.46 -16.58
C HIS A 194 15.96 0.37 -15.91
N ALA A 195 17.04 0.68 -16.63
CA ALA A 195 18.41 0.48 -16.16
C ALA A 195 18.71 1.19 -14.82
N LEU A 196 18.21 2.42 -14.64
CA LEU A 196 18.41 3.17 -13.39
C LEU A 196 17.67 2.53 -12.19
N LEU A 197 16.44 2.04 -12.40
CA LEU A 197 15.67 1.36 -11.36
C LEU A 197 16.35 0.05 -10.96
N LEU A 198 16.76 -0.74 -11.95
CA LEU A 198 17.52 -1.97 -11.74
C LEU A 198 18.82 -1.70 -10.97
N TYR A 199 19.55 -0.64 -11.33
CA TYR A 199 20.77 -0.23 -10.64
C TYR A 199 20.52 0.11 -9.16
N ARG A 200 19.53 0.96 -8.86
CA ARG A 200 19.20 1.36 -7.47
C ARG A 200 18.77 0.17 -6.62
N LEU A 201 17.93 -0.71 -7.18
CA LEU A 201 17.51 -1.93 -6.49
C LEU A 201 18.68 -2.89 -6.29
N ALA A 202 19.60 -3.00 -7.26
CA ALA A 202 20.80 -3.80 -7.12
C ALA A 202 21.70 -3.32 -5.99
N GLU A 203 21.95 -2.01 -5.89
CA GLU A 203 22.72 -1.43 -4.78
C GLU A 203 22.09 -1.75 -3.43
N TYR A 204 20.76 -1.61 -3.33
CA TYR A 204 20.03 -1.94 -2.11
C TYR A 204 20.16 -3.43 -1.75
N MET A 205 19.90 -4.34 -2.69
CA MET A 205 19.94 -5.78 -2.44
C MET A 205 21.36 -6.30 -2.14
N ARG A 206 22.41 -5.66 -2.66
CA ARG A 206 23.80 -5.98 -2.28
C ARG A 206 24.11 -5.57 -0.84
N ARG A 207 23.58 -4.43 -0.39
CA ARG A 207 23.78 -3.92 0.98
C ARG A 207 22.93 -4.68 2.00
N PHE A 208 21.76 -5.14 1.60
CA PHE A 208 20.83 -5.89 2.44
C PHE A 208 20.45 -7.21 1.75
N PRO A 209 21.34 -8.21 1.76
CA PRO A 209 21.08 -9.50 1.12
C PRO A 209 19.83 -10.15 1.68
N ASN A 210 18.93 -10.56 0.79
CA ASN A 210 17.72 -11.27 1.18
C ASN A 210 18.04 -12.77 1.35
N LYS A 211 18.00 -13.25 2.59
CA LYS A 211 18.24 -14.65 2.97
C LYS A 211 17.31 -15.68 2.29
N LYS A 212 16.25 -15.20 1.62
CA LYS A 212 15.25 -16.03 0.94
C LYS A 212 15.64 -16.40 -0.49
N LEU A 213 16.59 -15.68 -1.09
CA LEU A 213 16.99 -15.87 -2.48
C LEU A 213 17.87 -17.13 -2.62
N VAL A 214 17.50 -18.00 -3.56
CA VAL A 214 18.26 -19.23 -3.86
C VAL A 214 19.11 -19.10 -5.15
N GLY A 215 18.74 -18.20 -6.05
CA GLY A 215 19.34 -18.07 -7.38
C GLY A 215 20.17 -16.81 -7.62
N ASP A 216 20.32 -16.46 -8.90
CA ASP A 216 21.11 -15.28 -9.31
C ASP A 216 20.46 -13.98 -8.85
N VAL A 217 21.27 -13.10 -8.26
CA VAL A 217 20.80 -11.83 -7.70
C VAL A 217 20.33 -10.87 -8.78
N ASN A 218 20.99 -10.82 -9.95
CA ASN A 218 20.58 -9.92 -11.03
C ASN A 218 19.25 -10.36 -11.63
N GLU A 219 19.03 -11.66 -11.77
CA GLU A 219 17.76 -12.22 -12.20
C GLU A 219 16.66 -11.97 -11.14
N ALA A 220 16.95 -12.12 -9.85
CA ALA A 220 16.03 -11.77 -8.77
C ALA A 220 15.61 -10.29 -8.82
N ILE A 221 16.55 -9.38 -9.10
CA ILE A 221 16.31 -7.94 -9.24
C ILE A 221 15.35 -7.67 -10.40
N ARG A 222 15.60 -8.27 -11.58
CA ARG A 222 14.71 -8.12 -12.74
C ARG A 222 13.31 -8.65 -12.46
N ARG A 223 13.23 -9.83 -11.86
CA ARG A 223 11.97 -10.47 -11.45
C ARG A 223 11.20 -9.62 -10.45
N ARG A 224 11.89 -8.95 -9.53
CA ARG A 224 11.31 -8.02 -8.55
C ARG A 224 10.70 -6.80 -9.23
N VAL A 225 11.44 -6.15 -10.13
CA VAL A 225 10.94 -4.98 -10.86
C VAL A 225 9.71 -5.37 -11.70
N ALA A 226 9.76 -6.52 -12.37
CA ALA A 226 8.62 -7.06 -13.12
C ALA A 226 7.40 -7.31 -12.22
N GLN A 227 7.61 -7.86 -11.02
CA GLN A 227 6.53 -8.11 -10.05
C GLN A 227 5.84 -6.80 -9.64
N TYR A 228 6.60 -5.78 -9.24
CA TYR A 228 6.00 -4.50 -8.84
C TYR A 228 5.34 -3.76 -10.00
N ALA A 229 5.94 -3.81 -11.19
CA ALA A 229 5.36 -3.22 -12.39
C ALA A 229 3.99 -3.84 -12.70
N LEU A 230 3.90 -5.18 -12.60
CA LEU A 230 2.64 -5.90 -12.74
C LEU A 230 1.65 -5.54 -11.64
N GLN A 231 2.09 -5.49 -10.37
CA GLN A 231 1.27 -5.06 -9.24
C GLN A 231 0.66 -3.67 -9.49
N GLY A 232 1.48 -2.71 -9.92
CA GLY A 232 1.00 -1.39 -10.27
C GLY A 232 -0.02 -1.39 -11.41
N ALA A 233 0.25 -2.10 -12.50
CA ALA A 233 -0.67 -2.21 -13.63
C ALA A 233 -2.00 -2.90 -13.25
N VAL A 234 -1.94 -3.91 -12.37
CA VAL A 234 -3.13 -4.61 -11.86
C VAL A 234 -3.97 -3.68 -10.99
N LEU A 235 -3.33 -2.98 -10.05
CA LEU A 235 -4.00 -2.01 -9.22
C LEU A 235 -4.67 -0.90 -10.03
N GLU A 236 -4.06 -0.42 -11.13
CA GLU A 236 -4.66 0.61 -11.99
C GLU A 236 -6.00 0.15 -12.60
N LYS A 237 -6.11 -1.13 -12.95
CA LYS A 237 -7.30 -1.69 -13.60
C LYS A 237 -8.37 -2.10 -12.60
N VAL A 238 -7.98 -2.82 -11.55
CA VAL A 238 -8.92 -3.39 -10.57
C VAL A 238 -9.32 -2.35 -9.52
N PHE A 239 -8.42 -1.43 -9.17
CA PHE A 239 -8.64 -0.40 -8.17
C PHE A 239 -8.17 0.98 -8.68
N PRO A 240 -8.88 1.59 -9.65
CA PRO A 240 -8.44 2.82 -10.34
C PRO A 240 -8.28 4.04 -9.42
N HIS A 241 -8.84 4.00 -8.21
CA HIS A 241 -8.70 5.04 -7.18
C HIS A 241 -8.06 4.49 -5.90
N ALA A 242 -7.21 3.47 -6.03
CA ALA A 242 -6.46 2.94 -4.91
C ALA A 242 -5.50 3.97 -4.32
N ILE A 243 -5.37 3.95 -3.00
CA ILE A 243 -4.27 4.57 -2.27
C ILE A 243 -3.47 3.44 -1.63
N LEU A 244 -2.19 3.31 -2.02
CA LEU A 244 -1.30 2.30 -1.46
C LEU A 244 -0.75 2.77 -0.11
N LEU A 245 -1.05 1.99 0.94
CA LEU A 245 -0.35 2.08 2.22
C LEU A 245 0.95 1.29 2.10
N GLN A 246 2.05 2.01 1.89
CA GLN A 246 3.34 1.37 1.65
C GLN A 246 3.86 0.69 2.91
N THR A 247 3.99 -0.63 2.82
CA THR A 247 4.46 -1.46 3.92
C THR A 247 5.95 -1.79 3.79
N GLU A 248 6.57 -1.60 2.63
CA GLU A 248 7.88 -2.17 2.35
C GLU A 248 9.03 -1.18 2.37
N ALA A 249 9.99 -1.37 3.27
CA ALA A 249 11.22 -0.59 3.28
C ALA A 249 12.22 -1.04 2.19
N PRO A 250 13.05 -0.13 1.63
CA PRO A 250 12.92 1.33 1.67
C PRO A 250 11.99 1.84 0.55
N TRP A 251 11.12 2.78 0.88
CA TRP A 251 10.11 3.30 -0.05
C TRP A 251 10.73 4.09 -1.19
N SER A 252 11.79 4.85 -0.90
CA SER A 252 12.56 5.64 -1.88
C SER A 252 13.06 4.85 -3.10
N VAL A 253 13.17 3.53 -2.97
CA VAL A 253 13.47 2.62 -4.09
C VAL A 253 12.21 1.93 -4.60
N LYS A 254 11.35 1.44 -3.70
CA LYS A 254 10.23 0.54 -4.04
C LYS A 254 9.01 1.24 -4.63
N ASP A 255 8.73 2.47 -4.21
CA ASP A 255 7.57 3.25 -4.71
C ASP A 255 7.62 3.41 -6.22
N LEU A 256 8.80 3.73 -6.74
CA LEU A 256 9.07 3.94 -8.16
C LEU A 256 8.79 2.69 -9.01
N LEU A 257 8.81 1.50 -8.41
CA LEU A 257 8.67 0.25 -9.15
C LEU A 257 7.23 0.02 -9.58
N TYR A 258 6.24 0.48 -8.80
CA TYR A 258 4.82 0.32 -9.11
C TYR A 258 4.41 1.11 -10.37
N ASP A 259 5.02 2.27 -10.62
CA ASP A 259 4.62 3.16 -11.72
C ASP A 259 5.24 2.80 -13.07
N THR A 260 6.10 1.78 -13.13
CA THR A 260 6.86 1.40 -14.32
C THR A 260 5.98 1.14 -15.55
N MET A 261 4.80 0.56 -15.34
CA MET A 261 3.87 0.17 -16.42
C MET A 261 2.50 0.85 -16.30
N ARG A 262 2.35 1.81 -15.40
CA ARG A 262 1.09 2.51 -15.15
C ARG A 262 0.97 3.72 -16.08
N GLN A 263 -0.25 4.03 -16.48
CA GLN A 263 -0.54 5.29 -17.18
C GLN A 263 -0.74 6.45 -16.19
N THR A 264 -1.29 6.13 -15.03
CA THR A 264 -1.59 7.05 -13.94
C THR A 264 -0.75 6.69 -12.72
N PRO A 265 0.10 7.61 -12.21
CA PRO A 265 0.90 7.36 -11.01
C PRO A 265 0.05 6.86 -9.84
N LEU A 266 0.56 5.89 -9.08
CA LEU A 266 -0.11 5.34 -7.91
C LEU A 266 0.04 6.31 -6.73
N PRO A 267 -1.07 6.75 -6.09
CA PRO A 267 -0.98 7.44 -4.81
C PRO A 267 -0.41 6.51 -3.73
N ILE A 268 0.67 6.93 -3.07
CA ILE A 268 1.32 6.14 -2.01
C ILE A 268 1.46 6.99 -0.73
N VAL A 269 1.14 6.37 0.40
CA VAL A 269 1.20 6.94 1.75
C VAL A 269 2.01 6.03 2.67
N HIS A 270 2.89 6.60 3.49
CA HIS A 270 3.83 5.84 4.33
C HIS A 270 3.47 5.93 5.80
N LEU A 271 2.81 4.88 6.33
CA LEU A 271 2.39 4.85 7.74
C LEU A 271 3.48 4.31 8.69
N TYR A 272 4.48 3.63 8.14
CA TYR A 272 5.55 2.98 8.91
C TYR A 272 6.85 3.77 8.77
N PRO A 273 7.95 3.48 9.47
CA PRO A 273 9.25 4.12 9.21
C PRO A 273 10.02 3.51 8.02
N GLU A 274 10.86 4.31 7.33
CA GLU A 274 11.61 3.86 6.14
C GLU A 274 12.63 2.75 6.45
N ARG A 275 13.15 2.71 7.69
CA ARG A 275 14.08 1.68 8.14
C ARG A 275 13.39 0.78 9.17
N ARG A 276 13.46 -0.52 8.92
CA ARG A 276 12.95 -1.58 9.80
C ARG A 276 14.07 -2.23 10.60
#